data_AF-X1PVF0-F1
#
_entry.id   AF-X1PVF0-F1
#
_cell.length_a   1.000
_cell.length_b   1.000
_cell.length_c   1.000
_cell.angle_alpha   90.00
_cell.angle_beta   90.00
_cell.angle_gamma   90.00
#
_symmetry.space_group_name_H-M   'P 1'
#
loop_
_entity.id
_entity.type
_entity.pdbx_description
1 polymer ?
#
loop_
_entity_poly.entity_id
_entity_poly.type
_entity_poly.pdbx_seq_one_letter_code
_entity_poly.pdbx_strand_id
1 'polypeptide(L)'
;MKTEELDDKLSRLNWTIKYLEQFDEKKTSLGFFPAKTIVKEKDFSTWIESFDWQKIQKRCQGLEEETEILKEEKNNLEEKYSLLSPWRQLPISTERLEGGRWVDYQLGMIRLELEDLFRKELEKLEATHLNIIKEEAGNLFFLLIFLKEDREKLESIFQRLKVEKAQLREFGVPERKLNEIRQRIDHIKNQIGKI
;
A
#
# COMPACT_ATOMS: atom_id res chain seq x y z
N MET A 1 36.38 -31.26 -3.15
CA MET A 1 35.18 -30.39 -3.18
C MET A 1 34.16 -31.08 -4.09
N LYS A 2 32.93 -31.29 -3.63
CA LYS A 2 31.90 -31.95 -4.45
C LYS A 2 31.39 -30.94 -5.48
N THR A 3 31.10 -31.38 -6.71
CA THR A 3 30.62 -30.52 -7.81
C THR A 3 29.45 -29.62 -7.39
N GLU A 4 28.53 -30.17 -6.59
CA GLU A 4 27.37 -29.46 -6.05
C GLU A 4 27.73 -28.23 -5.17
N GLU A 5 28.79 -28.31 -4.37
CA GLU A 5 29.24 -27.18 -3.53
C GLU A 5 29.83 -26.05 -4.36
N LEU A 6 30.45 -26.38 -5.50
CA LEU A 6 30.99 -25.39 -6.43
C LEU A 6 29.83 -24.68 -7.15
N ASP A 7 28.83 -25.44 -7.59
CA ASP A 7 27.66 -24.92 -8.30
C ASP A 7 26.82 -23.98 -7.42
N ASP A 8 26.63 -24.29 -6.13
CA ASP A 8 25.96 -23.40 -5.17
C ASP A 8 26.73 -22.09 -4.99
N LYS A 9 28.06 -22.15 -4.82
CA LYS A 9 28.91 -20.95 -4.70
C LYS A 9 28.85 -20.08 -5.95
N LEU A 10 28.92 -20.68 -7.14
CA LEU A 10 28.79 -19.96 -8.42
C LEU A 10 27.42 -19.32 -8.57
N SER A 11 26.36 -20.01 -8.17
CA SER A 11 24.99 -19.49 -8.22
C SER A 11 24.82 -18.26 -7.33
N ARG A 12 25.34 -18.30 -6.10
CA ARG A 12 25.31 -17.16 -5.16
C ARG A 12 26.13 -15.97 -5.65
N LEU A 13 27.30 -16.22 -6.24
CA LEU A 13 28.13 -15.19 -6.87
C LEU A 13 27.41 -14.54 -8.05
N ASN A 14 26.84 -15.33 -8.95
CA ASN A 14 26.07 -14.83 -10.09
C ASN A 14 24.88 -13.98 -9.66
N TRP A 15 24.16 -14.41 -8.62
CA TRP A 15 23.09 -13.61 -8.03
C TRP A 15 23.63 -12.28 -7.47
N THR A 16 24.75 -12.32 -6.73
CA THR A 16 25.36 -11.11 -6.13
C THR A 16 25.79 -10.10 -7.20
N ILE A 17 26.38 -10.60 -8.29
CA ILE A 17 26.77 -9.77 -9.44
C ILE A 17 25.53 -9.12 -10.05
N LYS A 18 24.47 -9.92 -10.33
CA LYS A 18 23.21 -9.40 -10.87
C LYS A 18 22.54 -8.36 -9.98
N TYR A 19 22.59 -8.53 -8.67
CA TYR A 19 22.08 -7.56 -7.70
C TYR A 19 22.85 -6.24 -7.80
N LEU A 20 24.19 -6.30 -7.69
CA LEU A 20 25.05 -5.11 -7.75
C LEU A 20 24.97 -4.38 -9.09
N GLU A 21 24.81 -5.13 -10.18
CA GLU A 21 24.64 -4.60 -11.54
C GLU A 21 23.41 -3.69 -11.72
N GLN A 22 22.42 -3.75 -10.81
CA GLN A 22 21.25 -2.87 -10.85
C GLN A 22 21.59 -1.43 -10.45
N PHE A 23 22.70 -1.25 -9.72
CA PHE A 23 23.17 0.04 -9.21
C PHE A 23 24.30 0.64 -10.05
N ASP A 24 24.73 -0.05 -11.10
CA ASP A 24 25.78 0.46 -11.99
C ASP A 24 25.21 1.55 -12.92
N GLU A 25 25.40 2.81 -12.53
CA GLU A 25 25.02 4.00 -13.31
C GLU A 25 25.58 4.00 -14.75
N LYS A 26 26.63 3.21 -15.03
CA LYS A 26 27.29 3.14 -16.34
C LYS A 26 26.49 2.40 -17.41
N LYS A 27 25.40 1.69 -17.08
CA LYS A 27 24.53 1.06 -18.09
C LYS A 27 23.77 2.09 -18.95
N THR A 28 23.69 3.35 -18.53
CA THR A 28 22.97 4.41 -19.28
C THR A 28 23.85 5.15 -20.31
N SER A 29 25.17 4.94 -20.33
CA SER A 29 26.03 5.48 -21.39
C SER A 29 26.06 4.52 -22.59
N LEU A 30 25.35 4.90 -23.65
CA LEU A 30 25.34 4.32 -24.99
C LEU A 30 26.64 3.60 -25.39
N GLY A 31 26.56 2.27 -25.54
CA GLY A 31 27.22 1.58 -26.65
C GLY A 31 28.70 1.16 -26.53
N PHE A 32 29.34 1.20 -25.36
CA PHE A 32 30.70 0.67 -25.23
C PHE A 32 30.76 -0.43 -24.18
N PHE A 33 31.21 -1.62 -24.61
CA PHE A 33 31.63 -2.69 -23.71
C PHE A 33 32.47 -2.09 -22.57
N PRO A 34 32.21 -2.45 -21.29
CA PRO A 34 33.01 -1.93 -20.19
C PRO A 34 34.49 -2.18 -20.51
N ALA A 35 35.28 -1.10 -20.54
CA ALA A 35 36.70 -1.19 -20.87
C ALA A 35 37.32 -2.27 -19.99
N LYS A 36 37.93 -3.29 -20.61
CA LYS A 36 38.57 -4.38 -19.87
C LYS A 36 39.56 -3.75 -18.90
N THR A 37 39.31 -3.92 -17.60
CA THR A 37 40.23 -3.42 -16.58
C THR A 37 41.53 -4.20 -16.71
N ILE A 38 42.61 -3.50 -17.09
CA ILE A 38 43.94 -4.11 -17.16
C ILE A 38 44.45 -4.22 -15.72
N VAL A 39 44.62 -5.45 -15.24
CA VAL A 39 45.10 -5.75 -13.90
C VAL A 39 46.41 -6.53 -14.03
N LYS A 40 47.40 -6.22 -13.18
CA LYS A 40 48.62 -7.02 -13.12
C LYS A 40 48.30 -8.38 -12.50
N GLU A 41 48.89 -9.44 -13.04
CA GLU A 41 48.66 -10.82 -12.59
C GLU A 41 48.82 -10.98 -11.07
N LYS A 42 49.88 -10.41 -10.48
CA LYS A 42 50.12 -10.43 -9.04
C LYS A 42 49.00 -9.80 -8.22
N ASP A 43 48.46 -8.67 -8.68
CA ASP A 43 47.39 -7.95 -8.00
C ASP A 43 46.07 -8.76 -8.10
N PHE A 44 45.80 -9.36 -9.25
CA PHE A 44 44.64 -10.22 -9.47
C PHE A 44 44.65 -11.48 -8.59
N SER A 45 45.79 -12.17 -8.52
CA SER A 45 45.95 -13.36 -7.65
C SER A 45 45.76 -13.00 -6.18
N THR A 46 46.32 -11.87 -5.74
CA THR A 46 46.14 -11.38 -4.37
C THR A 46 44.66 -11.11 -4.07
N TRP A 47 43.91 -10.53 -5.00
CA TRP A 47 42.48 -10.28 -4.83
C TRP A 47 41.68 -11.57 -4.73
N ILE A 48 41.91 -12.55 -5.62
CA ILE A 48 41.19 -13.83 -5.57
C ILE A 48 41.42 -14.55 -4.23
N GLU A 49 42.66 -14.51 -3.73
CA GLU A 49 43.03 -15.21 -2.49
C GLU A 49 42.49 -14.52 -1.22
N SER A 50 42.35 -13.19 -1.24
CA SER A 50 41.98 -12.40 -0.06
C SER A 50 40.54 -11.87 -0.04
N PHE A 51 39.81 -11.99 -1.15
CA PHE A 51 38.47 -11.43 -1.28
C PHE A 51 37.41 -12.32 -0.63
N ASP A 52 36.83 -11.83 0.48
CA ASP A 52 35.70 -12.45 1.15
C ASP A 52 34.38 -12.13 0.42
N TRP A 53 34.15 -12.84 -0.69
CA TRP A 53 32.92 -12.72 -1.47
C TRP A 53 31.67 -13.13 -0.67
N GLN A 54 31.81 -14.00 0.34
CA GLN A 54 30.68 -14.46 1.16
C GLN A 54 30.14 -13.34 2.03
N LYS A 55 31.02 -12.50 2.57
CA LYS A 55 30.62 -11.31 3.33
C LYS A 55 29.85 -10.32 2.46
N ILE A 56 30.30 -10.08 1.22
CA ILE A 56 29.61 -9.20 0.26
C ILE A 56 28.25 -9.79 -0.12
N GLN A 57 28.21 -11.09 -0.42
CA GLN A 57 26.98 -11.79 -0.77
C GLN A 57 25.94 -11.71 0.36
N LYS A 58 26.32 -11.98 1.62
CA LYS A 58 25.44 -11.84 2.78
C LYS A 58 24.94 -10.41 2.96
N ARG A 59 25.80 -9.42 2.73
CA ARG A 59 25.39 -8.01 2.82
C ARG A 59 24.37 -7.67 1.74
N CYS A 60 24.58 -8.09 0.50
CA CYS A 60 23.63 -7.88 -0.58
C CYS A 60 22.28 -8.54 -0.29
N GLN A 61 22.28 -9.77 0.23
CA GLN A 61 21.06 -10.45 0.67
C GLN A 61 20.32 -9.69 1.74
N GLY A 62 21.02 -9.23 2.79
CA GLY A 62 20.39 -8.44 3.86
C GLY A 62 19.76 -7.14 3.34
N LEU A 63 20.43 -6.46 2.41
CA LEU A 63 19.89 -5.23 1.79
C LEU A 63 18.69 -5.51 0.90
N GLU A 64 18.71 -6.60 0.12
CA GLU A 64 17.56 -7.01 -0.70
C GLU A 64 16.35 -7.39 0.18
N GLU A 65 16.57 -8.20 1.22
CA GLU A 65 15.53 -8.59 2.18
C GLU A 65 14.93 -7.36 2.88
N GLU A 66 15.76 -6.43 3.38
CA GLU A 66 15.29 -5.19 4.00
C GLU A 66 14.48 -4.34 3.01
N THR A 67 14.94 -4.26 1.77
CA THR A 67 14.24 -3.51 0.71
C THR A 67 12.88 -4.13 0.39
N GLU A 68 12.78 -5.45 0.29
CA GLU A 68 11.51 -6.13 0.01
C GLU A 68 10.52 -5.99 1.17
N ILE A 69 10.98 -6.11 2.42
CA ILE A 69 10.13 -5.86 3.61
C ILE A 69 9.57 -4.43 3.57
N LEU A 70 10.42 -3.44 3.28
CA LEU A 70 10.01 -2.04 3.20
C LEU A 70 9.02 -1.78 2.04
N LYS A 71 9.22 -2.43 0.88
CA LYS A 71 8.30 -2.35 -0.26
C LYS A 71 6.94 -2.96 0.08
N GLU A 72 6.92 -4.12 0.74
CA GLU A 72 5.69 -4.77 1.18
C GLU A 72 4.93 -3.88 2.18
N GLU A 73 5.62 -3.32 3.17
CA GLU A 73 5.01 -2.37 4.11
C GLU A 73 4.42 -1.16 3.38
N LYS A 74 5.17 -0.58 2.44
CA LYS A 74 4.71 0.55 1.63
C LYS A 74 3.44 0.20 0.85
N ASN A 75 3.41 -0.95 0.16
CA ASN A 75 2.24 -1.38 -0.61
C ASN A 75 1.00 -1.53 0.29
N ASN A 76 1.16 -2.19 1.44
CA ASN A 76 0.11 -2.33 2.44
C ASN A 76 -0.42 -0.97 2.93
N LEU A 77 0.47 0.01 3.14
CA LEU A 77 0.10 1.37 3.51
C LEU A 77 -0.62 2.13 2.39
N GLU A 78 -0.20 1.95 1.14
CA GLU A 78 -0.86 2.57 -0.02
C GLU A 78 -2.28 2.01 -0.24
N GLU A 79 -2.48 0.70 -0.06
CA GLU A 79 -3.80 0.08 -0.08
C GLU A 79 -4.71 0.65 1.03
N LYS A 80 -4.22 0.70 2.27
CA LYS A 80 -4.95 1.32 3.39
C LYS A 80 -5.30 2.77 3.12
N TYR A 81 -4.35 3.53 2.59
CA TYR A 81 -4.56 4.92 2.23
C TYR A 81 -5.66 5.07 1.18
N SER A 82 -5.66 4.22 0.14
CA SER A 82 -6.68 4.21 -0.91
C SER A 82 -8.08 3.96 -0.34
N LEU A 83 -8.22 2.97 0.56
CA LEU A 83 -9.49 2.64 1.21
C LEU A 83 -10.01 3.76 2.12
N LEU A 84 -9.12 4.47 2.82
CA LEU A 84 -9.48 5.51 3.77
C LEU A 84 -9.66 6.90 3.14
N SER A 85 -9.02 7.16 2.00
CA SER A 85 -8.98 8.46 1.31
C SER A 85 -10.36 9.06 1.01
N PRO A 86 -11.38 8.29 0.56
CA PRO A 86 -12.72 8.84 0.33
C PRO A 86 -13.36 9.45 1.58
N TRP A 87 -12.96 8.97 2.76
CA TRP A 87 -13.52 9.34 4.06
C TRP A 87 -12.76 10.46 4.75
N ARG A 88 -11.79 11.10 4.07
CA ARG A 88 -10.94 12.16 4.64
C ARG A 88 -11.76 13.27 5.32
N GLN A 89 -12.88 13.66 4.72
CA GLN A 89 -13.70 14.77 5.21
C GLN A 89 -14.62 14.39 6.38
N LEU A 90 -14.60 13.13 6.82
CA LEU A 90 -15.37 12.69 7.97
C LEU A 90 -14.78 13.34 9.25
N PRO A 91 -15.53 14.20 9.95
CA PRO A 91 -14.99 14.98 11.08
C PRO A 91 -14.95 14.18 12.39
N ILE A 92 -15.51 12.98 12.40
CA ILE A 92 -15.64 12.12 13.58
C ILE A 92 -14.63 10.98 13.55
N SER A 93 -14.20 10.56 14.74
CA SER A 93 -13.45 9.32 14.87
C SER A 93 -14.34 8.13 14.50
N THR A 94 -13.77 7.18 13.77
CA THR A 94 -14.41 5.88 13.47
C THR A 94 -14.74 5.08 14.72
N GLU A 95 -14.08 5.32 15.85
CA GLU A 95 -14.40 4.70 17.14
C GLU A 95 -15.75 5.20 17.69
N ARG A 96 -16.14 6.42 17.32
CA ARG A 96 -17.43 7.00 17.73
C ARG A 96 -18.56 6.55 16.81
N LEU A 97 -18.22 5.94 15.69
CA LEU A 97 -19.15 5.25 14.81
C LEU A 97 -19.42 3.86 15.39
N GLU A 98 -20.04 3.81 16.57
CA GLU A 98 -20.63 2.61 17.13
C GLU A 98 -22.14 2.81 17.18
N GLY A 99 -22.91 1.83 16.68
CA GLY A 99 -24.36 1.90 16.68
C GLY A 99 -24.88 2.11 18.10
N GLY A 100 -25.66 3.18 18.31
CA GLY A 100 -26.28 3.47 19.59
C GLY A 100 -27.40 2.47 19.93
N ARG A 101 -28.10 2.70 21.06
CA ARG A 101 -29.21 1.82 21.47
C ARG A 101 -30.33 1.75 20.43
N TRP A 102 -30.63 2.87 19.77
CA TRP A 102 -31.78 3.03 18.87
C TRP A 102 -31.41 3.39 17.44
N VAL A 103 -30.19 3.93 17.25
CA VAL A 103 -29.71 4.46 16.00
C VAL A 103 -28.53 3.63 15.53
N ASP A 104 -28.46 3.41 14.23
CA ASP A 104 -27.34 2.80 13.55
C ASP A 104 -26.82 3.72 12.46
N TYR A 105 -25.70 3.33 11.87
CA TYR A 105 -25.13 4.05 10.74
C TYR A 105 -24.63 3.10 9.66
N GLN A 106 -24.50 3.63 8.45
CA GLN A 106 -23.90 2.94 7.32
C GLN A 106 -23.04 3.93 6.53
N LEU A 107 -21.76 3.63 6.39
CA LEU A 107 -20.91 4.26 5.39
C LEU A 107 -21.10 3.54 4.07
N GLY A 108 -21.22 4.28 2.97
CA GLY A 108 -21.44 3.65 1.68
C GLY A 108 -21.07 4.51 0.50
N MET A 109 -21.08 3.86 -0.64
CA MET A 109 -20.90 4.47 -1.95
C MET A 109 -22.09 4.10 -2.83
N ILE A 110 -22.56 5.06 -3.61
CA ILE A 110 -23.56 4.87 -4.65
C ILE A 110 -23.13 5.67 -5.88
N ARG A 111 -23.61 5.28 -7.06
CA ARG A 111 -23.41 6.09 -8.27
C ARG A 111 -24.15 7.42 -8.14
N LEU A 112 -23.51 8.51 -8.55
CA LEU A 112 -24.05 9.87 -8.46
C LEU A 112 -25.39 10.01 -9.19
N GLU A 113 -25.55 9.32 -10.32
CA GLU A 113 -26.79 9.26 -11.10
C GLU A 113 -28.01 8.71 -10.33
N LEU A 114 -27.79 8.00 -9.21
CA LEU A 114 -28.86 7.43 -8.38
C LEU A 114 -29.16 8.27 -7.12
N GLU A 115 -28.49 9.42 -6.93
CA GLU A 115 -28.64 10.24 -5.72
C GLU A 115 -30.10 10.65 -5.48
N ASP A 116 -30.77 11.23 -6.48
CA ASP A 116 -32.15 11.70 -6.35
C ASP A 116 -33.11 10.56 -5.98
N LEU A 117 -32.91 9.39 -6.57
CA LEU A 117 -33.71 8.21 -6.27
C LEU A 117 -33.42 7.72 -4.85
N PHE A 118 -32.16 7.72 -4.43
CA PHE A 118 -31.76 7.33 -3.08
C PHE A 118 -32.38 8.24 -2.03
N ARG A 119 -32.31 9.56 -2.22
CA ARG A 119 -32.95 10.55 -1.33
C ARG A 119 -34.45 10.32 -1.19
N LYS A 120 -35.16 10.13 -2.32
CA LYS A 120 -36.61 9.84 -2.33
C LYS A 120 -36.98 8.55 -1.60
N GLU A 121 -36.14 7.52 -1.65
CA GLU A 121 -36.37 6.28 -0.90
C GLU A 121 -36.11 6.46 0.60
N LEU A 122 -35.12 7.26 0.98
CA LEU A 122 -34.83 7.59 2.38
C LEU A 122 -35.89 8.48 3.02
N GLU A 123 -36.51 9.39 2.27
CA GLU A 123 -37.63 10.24 2.72
C GLU A 123 -38.88 9.46 3.13
N LYS A 124 -39.01 8.20 2.67
CA LYS A 124 -40.11 7.31 3.06
C LYS A 124 -39.91 6.67 4.44
N LEU A 125 -38.73 6.84 5.03
CA LEU A 125 -38.37 6.33 6.34
C LEU A 125 -38.52 7.45 7.38
N GLU A 126 -38.96 7.12 8.58
CA GLU A 126 -39.38 8.12 9.56
C GLU A 126 -38.22 8.97 10.10
N ALA A 127 -37.05 8.38 10.27
CA ALA A 127 -35.88 9.08 10.80
C ALA A 127 -34.58 8.57 10.16
N THR A 128 -34.18 9.26 9.10
CA THR A 128 -32.88 9.09 8.45
C THR A 128 -32.15 10.42 8.30
N HIS A 129 -30.83 10.38 8.37
CA HIS A 129 -29.97 11.52 8.08
C HIS A 129 -28.85 11.08 7.14
N LEU A 130 -28.85 11.64 5.93
CA LEU A 130 -27.85 11.39 4.91
C LEU A 130 -26.85 12.55 4.87
N ASN A 131 -25.60 12.26 5.19
CA ASN A 131 -24.49 13.20 5.05
C ASN A 131 -23.60 12.79 3.87
N ILE A 132 -23.45 13.67 2.88
CA ILE A 132 -22.56 13.45 1.74
C ILE A 132 -21.15 13.86 2.13
N ILE A 133 -20.21 12.92 2.04
CA ILE A 133 -18.82 13.12 2.46
C ILE A 133 -17.97 13.56 1.27
N LYS A 134 -18.19 12.97 0.10
CA LYS A 134 -17.39 13.25 -1.10
C LYS A 134 -18.14 12.81 -2.35
N GLU A 135 -17.91 13.53 -3.43
CA GLU A 135 -18.24 13.10 -4.79
C GLU A 135 -16.93 12.95 -5.59
N GLU A 136 -16.73 11.79 -6.20
CA GLU A 136 -15.52 11.51 -6.98
C GLU A 136 -15.77 10.44 -8.04
N ALA A 137 -15.27 10.67 -9.26
CA ALA A 137 -15.32 9.71 -10.37
C ALA A 137 -16.73 9.14 -10.65
N GLY A 138 -17.77 9.97 -10.52
CA GLY A 138 -19.17 9.56 -10.72
C GLY A 138 -19.78 8.76 -9.57
N ASN A 139 -19.09 8.68 -8.44
CA ASN A 139 -19.57 8.07 -7.21
C ASN A 139 -19.78 9.12 -6.11
N LEU A 140 -20.76 8.85 -5.26
CA LEU A 140 -21.10 9.63 -4.09
C LEU A 140 -20.84 8.76 -2.85
N PHE A 141 -19.98 9.25 -1.97
CA PHE A 141 -19.63 8.64 -0.69
C PHE A 141 -20.43 9.31 0.41
N PHE A 142 -21.05 8.52 1.27
CA PHE A 142 -21.95 9.03 2.28
C PHE A 142 -21.82 8.33 3.64
N LEU A 143 -22.28 9.03 4.67
CA LEU A 143 -22.66 8.49 5.96
C LEU A 143 -24.18 8.60 6.09
N LEU A 144 -24.85 7.46 6.23
CA LEU A 144 -26.26 7.39 6.57
C LEU A 144 -26.40 7.07 8.05
N ILE A 145 -27.24 7.80 8.76
CA ILE A 145 -27.66 7.53 10.13
C ILE A 145 -29.16 7.21 10.10
N PHE A 146 -29.59 6.15 10.78
CA PHE A 146 -30.96 5.65 10.69
C PHE A 146 -31.40 4.91 11.95
N LEU A 147 -32.72 4.75 12.15
CA LEU A 147 -33.24 3.91 13.24
C LEU A 147 -33.00 2.43 12.98
N LYS A 148 -32.57 1.69 14.01
CA LYS A 148 -32.30 0.25 13.90
C LYS A 148 -33.50 -0.56 13.39
N GLU A 149 -34.71 -0.11 13.66
CA GLU A 149 -35.96 -0.73 13.20
C GLU A 149 -36.14 -0.67 11.68
N ASP A 150 -35.55 0.34 11.01
CA ASP A 150 -35.61 0.49 9.56
C ASP A 150 -34.49 -0.27 8.81
N ARG A 151 -33.66 -1.04 9.53
CA ARG A 151 -32.51 -1.77 8.96
C ARG A 151 -32.92 -2.68 7.80
N GLU A 152 -33.98 -3.47 7.93
CA GLU A 152 -34.41 -4.39 6.87
C GLU A 152 -34.92 -3.67 5.61
N LYS A 153 -35.64 -2.55 5.81
CA LYS A 153 -36.09 -1.69 4.71
C LYS A 153 -34.90 -1.06 3.99
N LEU A 154 -33.90 -0.59 4.75
CA LEU A 154 -32.68 -0.01 4.20
C LEU A 154 -31.84 -1.02 3.44
N GLU A 155 -31.68 -2.25 3.94
CA GLU A 155 -30.97 -3.30 3.21
C GLU A 155 -31.66 -3.59 1.86
N SER A 156 -32.99 -3.56 1.82
CA SER A 156 -33.76 -3.70 0.57
C SER A 156 -33.49 -2.54 -0.41
N ILE A 157 -33.43 -1.30 0.10
CA ILE A 157 -33.08 -0.11 -0.70
C ILE A 157 -31.64 -0.23 -1.22
N PHE A 158 -30.68 -0.61 -0.37
CA PHE A 158 -29.28 -0.77 -0.71
C PHE A 158 -29.07 -1.81 -1.80
N GLN A 159 -29.74 -2.96 -1.72
CA GLN A 159 -29.66 -3.98 -2.76
C GLN A 159 -30.21 -3.49 -4.10
N ARG A 160 -31.39 -2.86 -4.09
CA ARG A 160 -32.03 -2.36 -5.31
C ARG A 160 -31.21 -1.26 -5.99
N LEU A 161 -30.62 -0.36 -5.20
CA LEU A 161 -29.81 0.76 -5.68
C LEU A 161 -28.32 0.41 -5.83
N LYS A 162 -27.95 -0.85 -5.57
CA LYS A 162 -26.57 -1.35 -5.64
C LYS A 162 -25.59 -0.50 -4.82
N VAL A 163 -26.00 -0.15 -3.61
CA VAL A 163 -25.13 0.56 -2.65
C VAL A 163 -24.01 -0.36 -2.22
N GLU A 164 -22.78 0.12 -2.34
CA GLU A 164 -21.60 -0.55 -1.83
C GLU A 164 -21.35 -0.10 -0.39
N LYS A 165 -21.45 -1.04 0.55
CA LYS A 165 -21.26 -0.78 1.98
C LYS A 165 -19.79 -0.74 2.31
N ALA A 166 -19.34 0.37 2.92
CA ALA A 166 -17.99 0.52 3.41
C ALA A 166 -17.92 0.22 4.91
N GLN A 167 -16.84 -0.43 5.34
CA GLN A 167 -16.51 -0.65 6.74
C GLN A 167 -15.12 -0.07 7.00
N LEU A 168 -15.05 0.94 7.87
CA LEU A 168 -13.77 1.47 8.32
C LEU A 168 -13.29 0.66 9.52
N ARG A 169 -12.17 -0.04 9.35
CA ARG A 169 -11.50 -0.79 10.41
C ARG A 169 -10.39 0.01 11.10
N GLU A 170 -10.03 1.15 10.51
CA GLU A 170 -9.01 2.07 11.03
C GLU A 170 -9.63 2.90 12.16
N PHE A 171 -8.92 3.02 13.28
CA PHE A 171 -9.35 3.78 14.46
C PHE A 171 -8.87 5.24 14.37
N GLY A 172 -9.71 6.19 14.79
CA GLY A 172 -9.38 7.61 14.82
C GLY A 172 -10.06 8.43 13.71
N VAL A 173 -9.62 9.69 13.57
CA VAL A 173 -10.12 10.61 12.53
C VAL A 173 -9.43 10.29 11.20
N PRO A 174 -10.17 10.03 10.10
CA PRO A 174 -9.59 9.62 8.82
C PRO A 174 -8.47 10.53 8.31
N GLU A 175 -8.64 11.84 8.39
CA GLU A 175 -7.60 12.80 7.96
C GLU A 175 -6.28 12.63 8.72
N ARG A 176 -6.33 12.48 10.05
CA ARG A 176 -5.13 12.26 10.86
C ARG A 176 -4.42 10.99 10.45
N LYS A 177 -5.18 9.91 10.25
CA LYS A 177 -4.62 8.61 9.87
C LYS A 177 -4.00 8.62 8.47
N LEU A 178 -4.65 9.29 7.52
CA LEU A 178 -4.09 9.50 6.18
C LEU A 178 -2.75 10.25 6.22
N ASN A 179 -2.61 11.23 7.13
CA ASN A 179 -1.35 11.95 7.32
C ASN A 179 -0.26 11.07 7.94
N GLU A 180 -0.59 10.25 8.95
CA GLU A 180 0.35 9.26 9.53
C GLU A 180 0.84 8.27 8.47
N ILE A 181 -0.07 7.75 7.65
CA ILE A 181 0.27 6.80 6.57
C ILE A 181 1.22 7.46 5.57
N ARG A 182 0.93 8.70 5.14
CA ARG A 182 1.81 9.45 4.22
C ARG A 182 3.20 9.66 4.81
N GLN A 183 3.30 10.09 6.07
CA GLN A 183 4.58 10.28 6.74
C GLN A 183 5.39 8.98 6.81
N ARG A 184 4.73 7.84 7.07
CA ARG A 184 5.39 6.53 7.08
C ARG A 184 5.87 6.12 5.69
N ILE A 185 5.06 6.31 4.65
CA ILE A 185 5.45 6.04 3.26
C ILE A 185 6.67 6.88 2.87
N ASP A 186 6.71 8.16 3.22
CA ASP A 186 7.85 9.03 2.90
C ASP A 186 9.11 8.64 3.69
N HIS A 187 8.95 8.19 4.94
CA HIS A 187 10.04 7.62 5.71
C HIS A 187 10.60 6.35 5.06
N ILE A 188 9.74 5.43 4.62
CA ILE A 188 10.12 4.19 3.93
C ILE A 188 10.89 4.51 2.64
N LYS A 189 10.41 5.46 1.82
CA LYS A 189 11.11 5.89 0.60
C LYS A 189 12.53 6.40 0.92
N ASN A 190 12.69 7.15 2.00
CA ASN A 190 14.00 7.62 2.44
C ASN A 190 14.89 6.49 2.97
N GLN A 191 14.34 5.45 3.59
CA GLN A 191 15.10 4.26 4.01
C GLN A 191 15.58 3.48 2.79
N ILE A 192 14.69 3.20 1.82
CA ILE A 192 15.04 2.52 0.57
C ILE A 192 16.10 3.30 -0.20
N GLY A 193 16.01 4.63 -0.27
CA GLY A 193 17.02 5.45 -0.96
C GLY A 193 18.39 5.53 -0.26
N LYS A 194 18.50 5.05 0.99
CA LYS A 194 19.76 4.96 1.74
C LYS A 194 20.39 3.57 1.68
N ILE A 195 19.63 2.56 1.26
CA ILE A 195 20.09 1.19 0.99
C ILE A 195 20.80 1.20 -0.36
#